data_AF-A0A7R7DTA5-F1
#
_entry.id   AF-A0A7R7DTA5-F1
#
_cell.length_a   1.000
_cell.length_b   1.000
_cell.length_c   1.000
_cell.angle_alpha   90.00
_cell.angle_beta   90.00
_cell.angle_gamma   90.00
#
_symmetry.space_group_name_H-M   'P 1'
#
loop_
_entity.id
_entity.type
_entity.pdbx_description
1 polymer ?
#
loop_
_entity_poly.entity_id
_entity_poly.type
_entity_poly.pdbx_seq_one_letter_code
_entity_poly.pdbx_strand_id
1 'polypeptide(L)'
;MHSSEWSDLPQPARGIAEATTAAVAAAGDTDAESYQLATARLAGQHAEQVGIVAGETVRLLLEERYPDGLTGDDLRAVLTGCAAAAGWYPEFDPTVAMTLIAGALGVHEADGEPLPLAAAEVAGHGPLLIAELATGAPHPLGSYLRAALAEIARTETMD
;
A
#
# COMPACT_ATOMS: atom_id res chain seq x y z
N MET A 1 -3.34 -21.91 18.50
CA MET A 1 -3.15 -21.69 17.05
C MET A 1 -4.07 -20.55 16.69
N HIS A 2 -3.55 -19.32 16.62
CA HIS A 2 -4.36 -18.17 16.23
C HIS A 2 -4.62 -18.30 14.73
N SER A 3 -5.89 -18.37 14.32
CA SER A 3 -6.22 -18.21 12.89
C SER A 3 -5.77 -16.82 12.47
N SER A 4 -4.98 -16.75 11.40
CA SER A 4 -4.66 -15.49 10.74
C SER A 4 -5.98 -14.78 10.39
N GLU A 5 -6.03 -13.46 10.59
CA GLU A 5 -7.15 -12.60 10.20
C GLU A 5 -7.58 -12.87 8.74
N TRP A 6 -6.63 -13.27 7.90
CA TRP A 6 -6.76 -13.47 6.46
C TRP A 6 -7.06 -14.92 6.05
N SER A 7 -7.37 -15.79 7.02
CA SER A 7 -7.54 -17.23 6.77
C SER A 7 -8.68 -17.58 5.81
N ASP A 8 -9.64 -16.68 5.61
CA ASP A 8 -10.76 -16.79 4.67
C ASP A 8 -10.37 -16.47 3.21
N LEU A 9 -9.28 -15.73 2.97
CA LEU A 9 -8.84 -15.35 1.64
C LEU A 9 -8.13 -16.51 0.91
N PRO A 10 -8.28 -16.66 -0.41
CA PRO A 10 -7.44 -17.57 -1.19
C PRO A 10 -5.98 -17.11 -1.19
N GLN A 11 -5.06 -18.05 -1.43
CA GLN A 11 -3.72 -17.69 -1.91
C GLN A 11 -3.87 -17.27 -3.38
N PRO A 12 -3.26 -16.16 -3.87
CA PRO A 12 -2.18 -15.32 -3.32
C PRO A 12 -2.61 -14.12 -2.45
N ALA A 13 -3.88 -13.72 -2.48
CA ALA A 13 -4.40 -12.55 -1.75
C ALA A 13 -4.07 -12.56 -0.25
N ARG A 14 -4.17 -13.73 0.39
CA ARG A 14 -3.80 -13.91 1.80
C ARG A 14 -2.36 -13.50 2.10
N GLY A 15 -1.40 -13.95 1.28
CA GLY A 15 0.02 -13.67 1.49
C GLY A 15 0.35 -12.17 1.37
N ILE A 16 -0.29 -11.49 0.42
CA ILE A 16 -0.16 -10.04 0.26
C ILE A 16 -0.75 -9.32 1.47
N ALA A 17 -1.98 -9.67 1.89
CA ALA A 17 -2.64 -9.03 3.03
C ALA A 17 -1.87 -9.22 4.35
N GLU A 18 -1.36 -10.42 4.61
CA GLU A 18 -0.54 -10.73 5.78
C GLU A 18 0.77 -9.93 5.78
N ALA A 19 1.50 -9.91 4.67
CA ALA A 19 2.77 -9.21 4.56
C ALA A 19 2.60 -7.69 4.63
N THR A 20 1.57 -7.12 3.98
CA THR A 20 1.26 -5.70 4.06
C THR A 20 0.86 -5.30 5.48
N THR A 21 0.03 -6.09 6.16
CA THR A 21 -0.36 -5.82 7.56
C THR A 21 0.86 -5.82 8.48
N ALA A 22 1.75 -6.81 8.33
CA ALA A 22 2.98 -6.89 9.10
C ALA A 22 3.93 -5.70 8.82
N ALA A 23 4.07 -5.30 7.56
CA ALA A 23 4.91 -4.18 7.17
C ALA A 23 4.36 -2.83 7.69
N VAL A 24 3.04 -2.60 7.60
CA VAL A 24 2.41 -1.37 8.14
C VAL A 24 2.55 -1.31 9.67
N ALA A 25 2.36 -2.44 10.36
CA ALA A 25 2.55 -2.50 11.81
C ALA A 25 4.01 -2.19 12.20
N ALA A 26 4.98 -2.85 11.55
CA ALA A 26 6.40 -2.59 11.80
C ALA A 26 6.80 -1.13 11.47
N ALA A 27 6.20 -0.54 10.44
CA ALA A 27 6.41 0.87 10.12
C ALA A 27 5.91 1.81 11.21
N GLY A 28 4.73 1.55 11.76
CA GLY A 28 4.18 2.30 12.89
C GLY A 28 5.03 2.19 14.17
N ASP A 29 5.65 1.03 14.39
CA ASP A 29 6.53 0.76 15.53
C ASP A 29 7.99 1.20 15.29
N THR A 30 8.31 1.71 14.09
CA THR A 30 9.69 2.03 13.65
C THR A 30 10.66 0.84 13.76
N ASP A 31 10.14 -0.38 13.62
CA ASP A 31 10.90 -1.62 13.72
C ASP A 31 11.49 -2.02 12.36
N ALA A 32 12.74 -1.60 12.13
CA ALA A 32 13.45 -1.85 10.88
C ALA A 32 13.63 -3.34 10.54
N GLU A 33 13.84 -4.20 11.54
CA GLU A 33 14.08 -5.63 11.32
C GLU A 33 12.78 -6.32 10.90
N SER A 34 11.70 -6.09 11.64
CA SER A 34 10.38 -6.62 11.28
C SER A 34 9.89 -6.07 9.95
N TYR A 35 10.17 -4.80 9.67
CA TYR A 35 9.83 -4.17 8.40
C TYR A 35 10.54 -4.84 7.22
N GLN A 36 11.87 -5.01 7.31
CA GLN A 36 12.67 -5.67 6.27
C GLN A 36 12.18 -7.10 6.00
N LEU A 37 11.82 -7.85 7.06
CA LEU A 37 11.28 -9.20 6.90
C LEU A 37 9.92 -9.19 6.19
N ALA A 38 9.03 -8.28 6.57
CA ALA A 38 7.70 -8.18 5.99
C ALA A 38 7.75 -7.71 4.52
N THR A 39 8.56 -6.71 4.20
CA THR A 39 8.72 -6.20 2.83
C THR A 39 9.45 -7.20 1.93
N ALA A 40 10.39 -7.99 2.45
CA ALA A 40 10.98 -9.10 1.70
C ALA A 40 9.96 -10.19 1.37
N ARG A 41 9.04 -10.52 2.29
CA ARG A 41 7.93 -11.46 2.03
C ARG A 41 6.95 -10.91 1.01
N LEU A 42 6.68 -9.61 1.06
CA LEU A 42 5.80 -8.92 0.12
C LEU A 42 6.44 -8.87 -1.28
N ALA A 43 7.73 -8.53 -1.38
CA ALA A 43 8.49 -8.53 -2.64
C ALA A 43 8.64 -9.93 -3.26
N GLY A 44 8.53 -10.99 -2.44
CA GLY A 44 8.51 -12.38 -2.91
C GLY A 44 7.15 -12.83 -3.49
N GLN A 45 6.10 -12.01 -3.41
CA GLN A 45 4.82 -12.27 -4.07
C GLN A 45 4.88 -11.84 -5.55
N HIS A 46 3.81 -12.08 -6.32
CA HIS A 46 3.69 -11.57 -7.67
C HIS A 46 3.67 -10.04 -7.67
N ALA A 47 4.67 -9.42 -8.30
CA ALA A 47 4.89 -7.97 -8.27
C ALA A 47 3.68 -7.15 -8.77
N GLU A 48 3.05 -7.61 -9.84
CA GLU A 48 1.85 -6.98 -10.38
C GLU A 48 0.70 -6.97 -9.37
N GLN A 49 0.41 -8.11 -8.73
CA GLN A 49 -0.64 -8.21 -7.71
C GLN A 49 -0.33 -7.37 -6.47
N VAL A 50 0.94 -7.30 -6.06
CA VAL A 50 1.35 -6.41 -4.96
C VAL A 50 1.09 -4.95 -5.32
N GLY A 51 1.44 -4.54 -6.54
CA GLY A 51 1.19 -3.20 -7.06
C GLY A 51 -0.30 -2.86 -7.10
N ILE A 52 -1.13 -3.75 -7.63
CA ILE A 52 -2.58 -3.57 -7.72
C ILE A 52 -3.20 -3.43 -6.32
N VAL A 53 -2.88 -4.34 -5.38
CA VAL A 53 -3.42 -4.28 -4.01
C VAL A 53 -2.95 -3.03 -3.27
N ALA A 54 -1.67 -2.66 -3.42
CA ALA A 54 -1.13 -1.44 -2.80
C ALA A 54 -1.79 -0.18 -3.39
N GLY A 55 -1.91 -0.09 -4.72
CA GLY A 55 -2.54 1.03 -5.41
C GLY A 55 -4.00 1.20 -5.00
N GLU A 56 -4.77 0.11 -5.01
CA GLU A 56 -6.18 0.12 -4.62
C GLU A 56 -6.36 0.48 -3.13
N THR A 57 -5.49 -0.01 -2.25
CA THR A 57 -5.54 0.36 -0.81
C THR A 57 -5.20 1.84 -0.61
N VAL A 58 -4.19 2.35 -1.31
CA VAL A 58 -3.82 3.78 -1.28
C VAL A 58 -4.97 4.64 -1.81
N ARG A 59 -5.61 4.24 -2.91
CA ARG A 59 -6.77 4.92 -3.49
C ARG A 59 -7.89 5.07 -2.48
N LEU A 60 -8.31 3.97 -1.85
CA LEU A 60 -9.38 3.98 -0.84
C LEU A 60 -9.04 4.88 0.37
N LEU A 61 -7.79 4.85 0.84
CA LEU A 61 -7.36 5.71 1.94
C LEU A 61 -7.31 7.20 1.54
N LEU A 62 -6.89 7.52 0.32
CA LEU A 62 -6.92 8.88 -0.21
C LEU A 62 -8.35 9.39 -0.34
N GLU A 63 -9.28 8.58 -0.84
CA GLU A 63 -10.70 8.94 -0.98
C GLU A 63 -11.36 9.17 0.38
N GLU A 64 -11.02 8.37 1.39
CA GLU A 64 -11.48 8.58 2.77
C GLU A 64 -10.95 9.90 3.34
N ARG A 65 -9.65 10.19 3.14
CA ARG A 65 -9.00 11.38 3.71
C ARG A 65 -9.34 12.67 2.95
N TYR A 66 -9.60 12.58 1.65
CA TYR A 66 -9.80 13.70 0.74
C TYR A 66 -11.06 13.48 -0.13
N PRO A 67 -12.27 13.49 0.46
CA PRO A 67 -13.50 13.19 -0.26
C PRO A 67 -13.84 14.20 -1.37
N ASP A 68 -13.32 15.43 -1.26
CA ASP A 68 -13.47 16.50 -2.26
C ASP A 68 -12.35 16.47 -3.33
N GLY A 69 -11.46 15.48 -3.27
CA GLY A 69 -10.31 15.31 -4.16
C GLY A 69 -8.98 15.77 -3.55
N LEU A 70 -7.89 15.22 -4.09
CA LEU A 70 -6.52 15.51 -3.65
C LEU A 70 -5.96 16.74 -4.38
N THR A 71 -5.59 17.78 -3.64
CA THR A 71 -4.88 18.95 -4.20
C THR A 71 -3.36 18.76 -4.20
N GLY A 72 -2.64 19.66 -4.88
CA GLY A 72 -1.17 19.65 -4.85
C GLY A 72 -0.58 19.95 -3.45
N ASP A 73 -1.29 20.72 -2.62
CA ASP A 73 -0.87 20.99 -1.24
C ASP A 73 -1.12 19.77 -0.35
N ASP A 74 -2.22 19.04 -0.56
CA ASP A 74 -2.49 17.78 0.13
C ASP A 74 -1.45 16.72 -0.22
N LEU A 75 -1.11 16.58 -1.51
CA LEU A 75 -0.06 15.67 -1.96
C LEU A 75 1.29 16.00 -1.30
N ARG A 76 1.64 17.28 -1.23
CA ARG A 76 2.86 17.73 -0.53
C ARG A 76 2.82 17.38 0.95
N ALA A 77 1.66 17.55 1.61
CA ALA A 77 1.50 17.22 3.01
C ALA A 77 1.66 15.72 3.27
N VAL A 78 1.05 14.85 2.45
CA VAL A 78 1.21 13.39 2.53
C VAL A 78 2.67 12.98 2.34
N LEU A 79 3.33 13.48 1.29
CA LEU A 79 4.74 13.15 1.04
C LEU A 79 5.67 13.62 2.16
N THR A 80 5.40 14.79 2.74
CA THR A 80 6.19 15.33 3.87
C THR A 80 5.97 14.50 5.14
N GLY A 81 4.72 14.13 5.44
CA GLY A 81 4.38 13.26 6.57
C GLY A 81 5.04 11.89 6.44
N CYS A 82 4.92 11.28 5.25
CA CYS A 82 5.53 9.99 4.95
C CYS A 82 7.06 10.04 5.10
N ALA A 83 7.73 11.07 4.55
CA ALA A 83 9.18 11.24 4.70
C ALA A 83 9.61 11.40 6.18
N ALA A 84 8.83 12.12 6.99
CA ALA A 84 9.10 12.27 8.41
C ALA A 84 8.91 10.94 9.17
N ALA A 85 7.82 10.21 8.89
CA ALA A 85 7.52 8.91 9.50
C ALA A 85 8.54 7.84 9.09
N ALA A 86 9.07 7.91 7.86
CA ALA A 86 10.06 7.01 7.31
C ALA A 86 11.51 7.38 7.68
N GLY A 87 11.76 8.33 8.59
CA GLY A 87 13.12 8.79 8.91
C GLY A 87 14.09 7.71 9.43
N TRP A 88 13.58 6.55 9.84
CA TRP A 88 14.35 5.37 10.25
C TRP A 88 14.65 4.40 9.10
N TYR A 89 14.01 4.57 7.94
CA TYR A 89 14.17 3.73 6.74
C TYR A 89 15.02 4.47 5.69
N PRO A 90 16.34 4.22 5.60
CA PRO A 90 17.24 5.01 4.78
C PRO A 90 17.01 4.87 3.28
N GLU A 91 16.33 3.82 2.84
CA GLU A 91 15.98 3.59 1.44
C GLU A 91 14.71 4.35 0.99
N PHE A 92 14.07 5.13 1.87
CA PHE A 92 12.89 5.90 1.50
C PHE A 92 13.19 6.96 0.44
N ASP A 93 12.50 6.89 -0.69
CA ASP A 93 12.50 7.87 -1.77
C ASP A 93 11.10 8.48 -1.95
N PRO A 94 10.93 9.81 -1.74
CA PRO A 94 9.65 10.47 -1.95
C PRO A 94 9.17 10.43 -3.41
N THR A 95 10.08 10.24 -4.37
CA THR A 95 9.75 10.07 -5.79
C THR A 95 9.01 8.75 -6.02
N VAL A 96 9.45 7.66 -5.38
CA VAL A 96 8.77 6.36 -5.45
C VAL A 96 7.38 6.46 -4.81
N ALA A 97 7.27 7.11 -3.64
CA ALA A 97 5.97 7.34 -3.00
C ALA A 97 5.03 8.18 -3.89
N MET A 98 5.54 9.22 -4.55
CA MET A 98 4.78 10.02 -5.50
C MET A 98 4.31 9.20 -6.71
N THR A 99 5.16 8.33 -7.27
CA THR A 99 4.80 7.43 -8.36
C THR A 99 3.71 6.45 -7.94
N LEU A 100 3.75 5.91 -6.71
CA LEU A 100 2.71 5.05 -6.17
C LEU A 100 1.37 5.79 -6.02
N ILE A 101 1.37 7.02 -5.51
CA ILE A 101 0.15 7.85 -5.42
C ILE A 101 -0.41 8.13 -6.82
N ALA A 102 0.44 8.50 -7.78
CA ALA A 102 0.01 8.77 -9.14
C ALA A 102 -0.56 7.51 -9.82
N GLY A 103 0.00 6.34 -9.55
CA GLY A 103 -0.54 5.04 -9.98
C GLY A 103 -1.90 4.75 -9.38
N ALA A 104 -2.07 4.93 -8.07
CA ALA A 104 -3.34 4.73 -7.36
C ALA A 104 -4.47 5.65 -7.86
N LEU A 105 -4.13 6.81 -8.44
CA LEU A 105 -5.07 7.77 -9.03
C LEU A 105 -5.28 7.58 -10.54
N GLY A 106 -4.73 6.52 -11.14
CA GLY A 106 -4.89 6.22 -12.57
C GLY A 106 -4.11 7.16 -13.51
N VAL A 107 -3.19 8.00 -13.01
CA VAL A 107 -2.45 8.98 -13.83
C VAL A 107 -1.45 8.30 -14.78
N HIS A 108 -1.00 7.08 -14.44
CA HIS A 108 -0.06 6.30 -15.26
C HIS A 108 -0.78 5.22 -16.12
N GLU A 109 -2.10 5.06 -16.00
CA GLU A 109 -2.85 3.99 -16.66
C GLU A 109 -3.13 4.25 -18.15
N ALA A 110 -2.48 5.25 -18.77
CA ALA A 110 -2.79 5.67 -20.12
C ALA A 110 -2.74 4.55 -21.17
N ASP A 111 -2.02 3.44 -20.92
CA ASP A 111 -1.94 2.29 -21.84
C ASP A 111 -1.79 0.91 -21.15
N GLY A 112 -2.21 0.77 -19.87
CA GLY A 112 -2.07 -0.49 -19.13
C GLY A 112 -0.61 -0.92 -18.86
N GLU A 113 0.34 0.02 -18.95
CA GLU A 113 1.73 -0.23 -18.61
C GLU A 113 1.92 -0.30 -17.10
N PRO A 114 2.69 -1.28 -16.58
CA PRO A 114 3.03 -1.32 -15.16
C PRO A 114 3.80 -0.07 -14.77
N LEU A 115 3.63 0.36 -13.51
CA LEU A 115 4.43 1.44 -12.94
C LEU A 115 5.93 1.14 -13.17
N PRO A 116 6.76 2.17 -13.47
CA PRO A 116 8.19 1.99 -13.70
C PRO A 116 8.95 1.81 -12.38
N LEU A 117 8.49 0.89 -11.53
CA LEU A 117 9.00 0.58 -10.21
C LEU A 117 9.31 -0.92 -10.12
N ALA A 118 10.43 -1.25 -9.48
CA ALA A 118 10.76 -2.62 -9.13
C ALA A 118 9.83 -3.14 -8.01
N ALA A 119 9.64 -4.45 -7.95
CA ALA A 119 8.83 -5.10 -6.91
C ALA A 119 9.28 -4.73 -5.48
N ALA A 120 10.60 -4.62 -5.28
CA ALA A 120 11.17 -4.21 -4.00
C ALA A 120 10.86 -2.74 -3.64
N GLU A 121 10.76 -1.85 -4.64
CA GLU A 121 10.40 -0.44 -4.42
C GLU A 121 8.93 -0.34 -3.99
N VAL A 122 8.03 -1.04 -4.69
CA VAL A 122 6.60 -1.12 -4.32
C VAL A 122 6.44 -1.71 -2.92
N ALA A 123 7.09 -2.85 -2.65
CA ALA A 123 6.99 -3.53 -1.36
C ALA A 123 7.61 -2.72 -0.21
N GLY A 124 8.65 -1.92 -0.48
CA GLY A 124 9.34 -1.10 0.51
C GLY A 124 8.67 0.25 0.79
N HIS A 125 7.96 0.84 -0.18
CA HIS A 125 7.35 2.17 -0.04
C HIS A 125 5.84 2.13 0.14
N GLY A 126 5.17 1.13 -0.43
CA GLY A 126 3.72 0.96 -0.31
C GLY A 126 3.25 0.90 1.14
N PRO A 127 3.82 0.05 2.01
CA PRO A 127 3.43 -0.01 3.42
C PRO A 127 3.69 1.27 4.22
N LEU A 128 4.79 1.99 3.96
CA LEU A 128 5.05 3.30 4.59
C LEU A 128 4.00 4.33 4.21
N LEU A 129 3.64 4.40 2.93
CA LEU A 129 2.59 5.29 2.44
C LEU A 129 1.22 4.91 3.03
N ILE A 130 0.90 3.61 3.07
CA ILE A 130 -0.34 3.10 3.68
C ILE A 130 -0.38 3.44 5.18
N ALA A 131 0.73 3.30 5.91
CA ALA A 131 0.81 3.63 7.33
C ALA A 131 0.54 5.13 7.58
N GLU A 132 1.16 6.00 6.77
CA GLU A 132 0.92 7.46 6.84
C GLU A 132 -0.54 7.80 6.52
N LEU A 133 -1.11 7.24 5.46
CA LEU A 133 -2.49 7.53 5.06
C LEU A 133 -3.53 6.95 6.03
N ALA A 134 -3.25 5.79 6.63
CA ALA A 134 -4.11 5.17 7.64
C ALA A 134 -4.07 5.91 8.99
N THR A 135 -3.12 6.81 9.20
CA THR A 135 -3.04 7.62 10.42
C THR A 135 -4.27 8.53 10.52
N GLY A 136 -5.12 8.26 11.51
CA GLY A 136 -6.37 8.99 11.73
C GLY A 136 -7.55 8.50 10.88
N ALA A 137 -7.39 7.40 10.13
CA ALA A 137 -8.49 6.79 9.40
C ALA A 137 -9.57 6.24 10.37
N PRO A 138 -10.85 6.32 10.00
CA PRO A 138 -11.95 5.87 10.87
C PRO A 138 -12.05 4.34 11.00
N HIS A 139 -11.44 3.60 10.07
CA HIS A 139 -11.48 2.14 10.03
C HIS A 139 -10.08 1.54 10.20
N PRO A 140 -9.96 0.31 10.74
CA PRO A 140 -8.69 -0.38 10.79
C PRO A 140 -8.18 -0.72 9.38
N LEU A 141 -6.86 -0.83 9.22
CA LEU A 141 -6.21 -1.21 7.95
C LEU A 141 -6.84 -2.44 7.30
N GLY A 142 -7.21 -3.44 8.10
CA GLY A 142 -7.81 -4.68 7.62
C GLY A 142 -9.08 -4.46 6.79
N SER A 143 -9.89 -3.44 7.14
CA SER A 143 -11.08 -3.06 6.38
C SER A 143 -10.76 -2.53 4.99
N TYR A 144 -9.72 -1.69 4.86
CA TYR A 144 -9.28 -1.16 3.57
C TYR A 144 -8.68 -2.24 2.67
N LEU A 145 -7.83 -3.12 3.22
CA LEU A 145 -7.27 -4.25 2.47
C LEU A 145 -8.35 -5.21 1.97
N ARG A 146 -9.37 -5.50 2.78
CA ARG A 146 -10.51 -6.32 2.34
C ARG A 146 -11.32 -5.65 1.23
N ALA A 147 -11.59 -4.36 1.38
CA ALA A 147 -12.30 -3.60 0.35
C ALA A 147 -11.51 -3.59 -0.97
N ALA A 148 -10.20 -3.36 -0.90
CA ALA A 148 -9.32 -3.39 -2.07
C ALA A 148 -9.34 -4.75 -2.77
N LEU A 149 -9.15 -5.84 -2.02
CA LEU A 149 -9.18 -7.19 -2.56
C LEU A 149 -10.54 -7.55 -3.17
N ALA A 150 -11.64 -7.07 -2.57
CA ALA A 150 -12.99 -7.29 -3.08
C ALA A 150 -13.28 -6.47 -4.36
N GLU A 151 -12.74 -5.27 -4.50
CA GLU A 151 -12.79 -4.49 -5.75
C GLU A 151 -12.04 -5.22 -6.87
N ILE A 152 -10.79 -5.61 -6.61
CA ILE A 152 -9.95 -6.30 -7.58
C ILE A 152 -10.62 -7.58 -8.09
N ALA A 153 -11.14 -8.40 -7.18
CA ALA A 153 -11.85 -9.63 -7.54
C ALA A 153 -13.11 -9.37 -8.38
N ARG A 154 -13.81 -8.25 -8.17
CA ARG A 154 -14.96 -7.86 -9.00
C ARG A 154 -14.53 -7.46 -10.40
N THR A 155 -13.48 -6.64 -10.53
CA THR A 155 -12.93 -6.21 -11.82
C THR A 155 -12.45 -7.41 -12.64
N GLU A 156 -11.71 -8.33 -12.02
CA GLU A 156 -11.24 -9.57 -12.67
C GLU A 156 -12.37 -10.52 -13.12
N THR A 157 -13.58 -10.39 -12.56
CA THR A 157 -14.75 -11.21 -12.96
C THR A 157 -15.56 -10.58 -14.10
N MET A 158 -15.36 -9.28 -14.37
CA MET A 158 -16.10 -8.54 -15.40
C MET A 158 -15.43 -8.60 -16.78
N ASP A 159 -14.16 -9.01 -16.84
CA ASP A 159 -13.39 -9.29 -18.05
C ASP A 159 -13.54 -10.76 -18.53
#